data_AF-A0A1R3GE26-F1
#
_entry.id   AF-A0A1R3GE26-F1
#
_cell.length_a   1.000
_cell.length_b   1.000
_cell.length_c   1.000
_cell.angle_alpha   90.00
_cell.angle_beta   90.00
_cell.angle_gamma   90.00
#
_symmetry.space_group_name_H-M   'P 1'
#
loop_
_entity.id
_entity.type
_entity.pdbx_description
1 polymer ?
#
loop_
_entity_poly.entity_id
_entity_poly.type
_entity_poly.pdbx_seq_one_letter_code
_entity_poly.pdbx_strand_id
1 'polypeptide(L)'
;MAKVANRSHLKQFSFMLIMIIELSLFLHSVSSQEIPSRKILKQDNSNAVRLDTSNPDTVIVDNGLVRVTFENPSGYLVGIKHGNLDNVLETRNKHSNRGYWDLVWGDNSTYDKMETEHFNVITQTDDLVEISFNKTWNSHDHSAAPLNIDKRFIVRRGVPGIYAYAILEREQNFPSAEMYQIRLAFKLLGDK
;
A
#
# COMPACT_ATOMS: atom_id res chain seq x y z
N MET A 1 -39.68 -45.67 -34.12
CA MET A 1 -38.68 -44.62 -34.41
C MET A 1 -38.47 -43.77 -33.16
N ALA A 2 -37.58 -44.15 -32.25
CA ALA A 2 -37.22 -43.32 -31.09
C ALA A 2 -35.97 -43.92 -30.41
N LYS A 3 -34.77 -43.33 -30.61
CA LYS A 3 -33.64 -43.52 -29.66
C LYS A 3 -32.35 -42.72 -29.88
N VAL A 4 -32.30 -41.69 -30.73
CA VAL A 4 -31.01 -41.03 -31.05
C VAL A 4 -30.81 -39.67 -30.38
N ALA A 5 -31.88 -38.94 -30.02
CA ALA A 5 -31.77 -37.56 -29.53
C ALA A 5 -31.38 -37.40 -28.04
N ASN A 6 -31.52 -38.45 -27.20
CA ASN A 6 -31.33 -38.32 -25.74
C ASN A 6 -29.89 -38.60 -25.25
N ARG A 7 -29.02 -39.14 -26.12
CA ARG A 7 -27.64 -39.54 -25.74
C ARG A 7 -26.65 -38.37 -25.80
N SER A 8 -26.87 -37.36 -26.65
CA SER A 8 -25.98 -36.20 -26.77
C SER A 8 -26.18 -35.22 -25.62
N HIS A 9 -27.44 -34.92 -25.27
CA HIS A 9 -27.77 -34.03 -24.16
C HIS A 9 -27.25 -34.54 -22.81
N LEU A 10 -27.36 -35.85 -22.55
CA LEU A 10 -26.88 -36.45 -21.31
C LEU A 10 -25.34 -36.39 -21.19
N LYS A 11 -24.62 -36.54 -22.31
CA LYS A 11 -23.16 -36.37 -22.36
C LYS A 11 -22.74 -34.92 -22.16
N GLN A 12 -23.49 -33.97 -22.74
CA GLN A 12 -23.22 -32.54 -22.59
C GLN A 12 -23.49 -32.06 -21.16
N PHE A 13 -24.55 -32.56 -20.52
CA PHE A 13 -24.81 -32.33 -19.09
C PHE A 13 -23.73 -32.94 -18.20
N SER A 14 -23.30 -34.17 -18.48
CA SER A 14 -22.20 -34.82 -17.75
C SER A 14 -20.89 -34.04 -17.87
N PHE A 15 -20.60 -33.50 -19.07
CA PHE A 15 -19.40 -32.71 -19.30
C PHE A 15 -19.45 -31.35 -18.57
N MET A 16 -20.60 -30.67 -18.58
CA MET A 16 -20.78 -29.43 -17.81
C MET A 16 -20.64 -29.67 -16.31
N LEU A 17 -21.19 -30.78 -15.79
CA LEU A 17 -21.09 -31.12 -14.37
C LEU A 17 -19.63 -31.38 -13.95
N ILE A 18 -18.85 -32.09 -14.77
CA ILE A 18 -17.42 -32.32 -14.52
C ILE A 18 -16.66 -31.00 -14.50
N MET A 19 -16.92 -30.10 -15.45
CA MET A 19 -16.26 -28.80 -15.52
C MET A 19 -16.59 -27.90 -14.31
N ILE A 20 -17.83 -27.97 -13.78
CA ILE A 20 -18.23 -27.26 -12.56
C ILE A 20 -17.54 -27.85 -11.32
N ILE A 21 -17.38 -29.18 -11.26
CA ILE A 21 -16.67 -29.85 -10.16
C ILE A 21 -15.18 -29.51 -10.19
N GLU A 22 -14.54 -29.51 -11.36
CA GLU A 22 -13.14 -29.10 -11.50
C GLU A 22 -12.95 -27.62 -11.15
N LEU A 23 -13.83 -26.73 -11.62
CA LEU A 23 -13.77 -25.30 -11.30
C LEU A 23 -13.98 -25.04 -9.79
N SER A 24 -14.85 -25.80 -9.13
CA SER A 24 -15.04 -25.69 -7.68
C SER A 24 -13.85 -26.24 -6.90
N LEU A 25 -13.16 -27.30 -7.37
CA LEU A 25 -11.93 -27.78 -6.74
C LEU A 25 -10.76 -26.77 -6.86
N PHE A 26 -10.66 -26.05 -7.98
CA PHE A 26 -9.66 -24.98 -8.16
C PHE A 26 -9.90 -23.76 -7.25
N LEU A 27 -11.15 -23.47 -6.89
CA LEU A 27 -11.50 -22.34 -6.00
C LEU A 27 -11.25 -22.63 -4.51
N HIS A 28 -11.06 -23.90 -4.12
CA HIS A 28 -10.78 -24.29 -2.72
C HIS A 28 -9.29 -24.52 -2.44
N SER A 29 -8.42 -24.47 -3.45
CA SER A 29 -6.96 -24.60 -3.30
C SER A 29 -6.24 -23.28 -3.01
N VAL A 30 -6.87 -22.36 -2.28
CA VAL A 30 -6.14 -21.30 -1.58
C VAL A 30 -5.75 -21.85 -0.22
N SER A 31 -4.68 -22.63 -0.19
CA SER A 31 -3.97 -22.86 1.06
C SER A 31 -3.33 -21.53 1.44
N SER A 32 -3.94 -20.81 2.37
CA SER A 32 -3.25 -19.76 3.11
C SER A 32 -2.13 -20.46 3.86
N GLN A 33 -0.91 -20.41 3.34
CA GLN A 33 0.26 -20.66 4.18
C GLN A 33 0.23 -19.57 5.25
N GLU A 34 -0.20 -19.93 6.45
CA GLU A 34 0.05 -19.16 7.65
C GLU A 34 1.56 -18.89 7.68
N ILE A 35 1.95 -17.64 7.38
CA ILE A 35 3.33 -17.20 7.55
C ILE A 35 3.63 -17.49 9.02
N PRO A 36 4.62 -18.35 9.34
CA PRO A 36 4.93 -18.68 10.72
C PRO A 36 5.14 -17.36 11.43
N SER A 37 4.38 -17.10 12.50
CA SER A 37 4.55 -15.90 13.29
C SER A 37 6.02 -15.89 13.71
N ARG A 38 6.86 -15.10 13.02
CA ARG A 38 8.20 -14.76 13.49
C ARG A 38 7.98 -14.40 14.94
N LYS A 39 8.66 -15.07 15.88
CA LYS A 39 8.57 -14.81 17.32
C LYS A 39 8.54 -13.29 17.51
N ILE A 40 7.33 -12.72 17.57
CA ILE A 40 7.11 -11.36 18.00
C ILE A 40 7.65 -11.45 19.40
N LEU A 41 8.68 -10.65 19.69
CA LEU A 41 9.19 -10.53 21.04
C LEU A 41 7.94 -10.31 21.90
N LYS A 42 7.55 -11.34 22.66
CA LYS A 42 6.57 -11.25 23.73
C LYS A 42 7.23 -10.39 24.78
N GLN A 43 7.29 -9.11 24.48
CA GLN A 43 7.66 -8.08 25.41
C GLN A 43 6.32 -7.53 25.84
N ASP A 44 5.80 -8.06 26.95
CA ASP A 44 4.60 -7.60 27.66
C ASP A 44 4.65 -6.10 28.05
N ASN A 45 5.73 -5.40 27.69
CA ASN A 45 5.95 -3.97 27.87
C ASN A 45 5.97 -3.18 26.53
N SER A 46 5.37 -3.68 25.45
CA SER A 46 5.29 -2.89 24.23
C SER A 46 4.43 -1.64 24.47
N ASN A 47 5.05 -0.46 24.36
CA ASN A 47 4.37 0.82 24.53
C ASN A 47 3.19 0.94 23.54
N ALA A 48 2.15 1.67 23.95
CA ALA A 48 1.08 2.09 23.05
C ALA A 48 1.67 2.82 21.83
N VAL A 49 1.05 2.65 20.66
CA VAL A 49 1.44 3.40 19.47
C VAL A 49 1.13 4.88 19.67
N ARG A 50 2.12 5.73 19.49
CA ARG A 50 2.02 7.18 19.65
C ARG A 50 2.01 7.85 18.29
N LEU A 51 1.12 8.82 18.14
CA LEU A 51 1.07 9.74 17.01
C LEU A 51 1.42 11.13 17.54
N ASP A 52 2.37 11.79 16.88
CA ASP A 52 2.75 13.19 17.15
C ASP A 52 2.58 14.01 15.87
N THR A 53 1.71 15.01 15.97
CA THR A 53 1.38 15.98 14.92
C THR A 53 1.57 17.42 15.42
N SER A 54 2.41 17.61 16.46
CA SER A 54 2.65 18.92 17.07
C SER A 54 3.40 19.89 16.15
N ASN A 55 4.23 19.35 15.25
CA ASN A 55 4.91 20.11 14.22
C ASN A 55 4.04 20.14 12.94
N PRO A 56 3.74 21.32 12.37
CA PRO A 56 2.90 21.43 11.17
C PRO A 56 3.49 20.74 9.95
N ASP A 57 4.82 20.65 9.83
CA ASP A 57 5.50 20.13 8.63
C ASP A 57 5.79 18.62 8.71
N THR A 58 5.55 17.98 9.85
CA THR A 58 5.90 16.57 10.05
C THR A 58 4.87 15.81 10.88
N VAL A 59 4.69 14.55 10.53
CA VAL A 59 3.90 13.59 11.30
C VAL A 59 4.81 12.46 11.75
N ILE A 60 4.76 12.09 13.02
CA ILE A 60 5.58 11.03 13.60
C ILE A 60 4.69 9.94 14.19
N VAL A 61 4.97 8.69 13.83
CA VAL A 61 4.32 7.51 14.41
C VAL A 61 5.37 6.61 15.07
N ASP A 62 5.20 6.30 16.34
CA ASP A 62 6.20 5.59 17.16
C ASP A 62 5.54 4.49 17.99
N ASN A 63 5.99 3.25 17.86
CA ASN A 63 5.52 2.11 18.68
C ASN A 63 6.57 1.59 19.67
N GLY A 64 7.67 2.33 19.86
CA GLY A 64 8.81 1.96 20.69
C GLY A 64 9.82 1.02 20.03
N LEU A 65 9.49 0.41 18.89
CA LEU A 65 10.38 -0.45 18.10
C LEU A 65 10.84 0.22 16.81
N VAL A 66 9.92 0.93 16.17
CA VAL A 66 10.15 1.77 15.00
C VAL A 66 9.50 3.12 15.23
N ARG A 67 10.22 4.19 14.86
CA ARG A 67 9.66 5.54 14.73
C ARG A 67 9.74 5.96 13.28
N VAL A 68 8.60 6.31 12.72
CA VAL A 68 8.45 6.73 11.33
C VAL A 68 8.15 8.21 11.31
N THR A 69 8.84 8.95 10.45
CA THR A 69 8.62 10.38 10.24
C THR A 69 8.22 10.62 8.79
N PHE A 70 7.11 11.33 8.63
CA PHE A 70 6.54 11.72 7.36
C PHE A 70 6.59 13.25 7.22
N GLU A 71 6.79 13.73 6.01
CA GLU A 71 6.56 15.14 5.68
C GLU A 71 5.07 15.39 5.45
N ASN A 72 4.57 16.47 6.03
CA ASN A 72 3.16 16.86 5.96
C ASN A 72 3.00 18.10 5.05
N PRO A 73 2.13 18.08 4.03
CA PRO A 73 1.21 17.00 3.64
C PRO A 73 1.71 16.11 2.48
N SER A 74 2.95 16.29 2.01
CA SER A 74 3.48 15.58 0.81
C SER A 74 3.44 14.05 0.91
N GLY A 75 3.43 13.52 2.13
CA GLY A 75 3.41 12.09 2.41
C GLY A 75 4.73 11.39 2.08
N TYR A 76 5.82 12.14 1.88
CA TYR A 76 7.15 11.54 1.77
C TYR A 76 7.58 10.97 3.12
N LEU A 77 8.20 9.79 3.08
CA LEU A 77 8.75 9.15 4.25
C LEU A 77 10.20 9.63 4.41
N VAL A 78 10.41 10.51 5.40
CA VAL A 78 11.67 11.25 5.57
C VAL A 78 12.56 10.63 6.64
N GLY A 79 12.02 9.76 7.49
CA GLY A 79 12.80 9.00 8.45
C GLY A 79 12.18 7.70 8.91
N ILE A 80 13.04 6.70 9.13
CA ILE A 80 12.72 5.46 9.83
C ILE A 80 13.82 5.25 10.86
N LYS A 81 13.53 5.41 12.15
CA LYS A 81 14.44 5.05 13.25
C LYS A 81 14.12 3.63 13.69
N HIS A 82 15.15 2.78 13.75
CA HIS A 82 15.02 1.39 14.16
C HIS A 82 16.31 0.88 14.80
N GLY A 83 16.21 0.31 16.00
CA GLY A 83 17.36 -0.11 16.78
C GLY A 83 18.33 1.05 17.06
N ASN A 84 19.60 0.86 16.75
CA ASN A 84 20.66 1.85 16.94
C ASN A 84 20.82 2.82 15.75
N LEU A 85 20.05 2.65 14.67
CA LEU A 85 20.11 3.52 13.51
C LEU A 85 19.17 4.70 13.72
N ASP A 86 19.72 5.91 13.76
CA ASP A 86 18.93 7.13 13.90
C ASP A 86 18.00 7.37 12.71
N ASN A 87 18.46 7.03 11.50
CA ASN A 87 17.63 6.98 10.31
C ASN A 87 18.17 5.93 9.34
N VAL A 88 17.31 4.99 8.93
CA VAL A 88 17.63 3.97 7.94
C VAL A 88 17.68 4.56 6.52
N LEU A 89 17.01 5.70 6.29
CA LEU A 89 16.97 6.34 4.98
C LEU A 89 18.18 7.25 4.74
N GLU A 90 18.55 7.42 3.47
CA GLU A 90 19.65 8.28 3.04
C GLU A 90 19.35 9.76 3.32
N THR A 91 19.83 10.26 4.45
CA THR A 91 19.52 11.62 4.94
C THR A 91 20.14 12.73 4.10
N ARG A 92 21.17 12.43 3.29
CA ARG A 92 21.77 13.39 2.35
C ARG A 92 20.84 13.73 1.18
N ASN A 93 19.83 12.89 0.92
CA ASN A 93 18.85 13.16 -0.12
C ASN A 93 17.80 14.18 0.34
N LYS A 94 17.25 14.93 -0.63
CA LYS A 94 16.01 15.69 -0.48
C LYS A 94 14.88 14.77 -0.01
N HIS A 95 13.90 15.30 0.73
CA HIS A 95 12.77 14.53 1.28
C HIS A 95 12.05 13.68 0.22
N SER A 96 11.76 14.26 -0.95
CA SER A 96 11.15 13.59 -2.11
C SER A 96 11.98 12.47 -2.76
N ASN A 97 13.19 12.23 -2.25
CA ASN A 97 14.13 11.23 -2.73
C ASN A 97 14.68 10.33 -1.60
N ARG A 98 13.91 10.19 -0.50
CA ARG A 98 14.17 9.23 0.57
C ARG A 98 13.25 8.03 0.44
N GLY A 99 12.14 8.02 1.17
CA GLY A 99 11.02 7.10 0.96
C GLY A 99 9.89 7.80 0.20
N TYR A 100 9.56 7.31 -0.99
CA TYR A 100 8.55 7.96 -1.84
C TYR A 100 7.78 6.97 -2.68
N TRP A 101 6.59 7.39 -3.08
CA TRP A 101 5.83 6.74 -4.14
C TRP A 101 6.07 7.48 -5.45
N ASP A 102 6.05 6.77 -6.57
CA ASP A 102 6.00 7.38 -7.88
C ASP A 102 5.15 6.58 -8.85
N LEU A 103 4.76 7.26 -9.91
CA LEU A 103 4.08 6.66 -11.05
C LEU A 103 4.69 7.16 -12.36
N VAL A 104 4.71 6.28 -13.35
CA VAL A 104 5.02 6.60 -14.74
C VAL A 104 3.78 6.35 -15.57
N TRP A 105 3.34 7.36 -16.32
CA TRP A 105 2.08 7.33 -17.05
C TRP A 105 2.15 8.05 -18.40
N GLY A 106 1.12 7.88 -19.24
CA GLY A 106 1.01 8.56 -20.54
C GLY A 106 1.75 7.81 -21.64
N ASP A 107 2.75 8.42 -22.27
CA ASP A 107 3.62 7.77 -23.27
C ASP A 107 4.94 7.28 -22.67
N ASN A 108 4.89 6.89 -21.39
CA ASN A 108 6.05 6.51 -20.57
C ASN A 108 7.08 7.66 -20.35
N SER A 109 6.69 8.91 -20.61
CA SER A 109 7.56 10.09 -20.40
C SER A 109 7.20 10.92 -19.16
N THR A 110 5.97 10.80 -18.64
CA THR A 110 5.51 11.61 -17.51
C THR A 110 5.70 10.89 -16.19
N TYR A 111 6.38 11.56 -15.27
CA TYR A 111 6.72 11.06 -13.95
C TYR A 111 6.02 11.90 -12.88
N ASP A 112 5.11 11.27 -12.12
CA ASP A 112 4.41 11.91 -11.01
C ASP A 112 4.90 11.30 -9.69
N LYS A 113 5.40 12.17 -8.80
CA LYS A 113 5.90 11.82 -7.45
C LYS A 113 4.80 11.50 -6.45
N MET A 114 3.55 11.49 -6.91
CA MET A 114 2.37 11.29 -6.10
C MET A 114 2.33 12.25 -4.91
N GLU A 115 2.93 13.44 -5.01
CA GLU A 115 2.94 14.40 -3.90
C GLU A 115 1.50 14.75 -3.53
N THR A 116 1.19 14.77 -2.23
CA THR A 116 -0.17 14.93 -1.70
C THR A 116 -0.33 16.26 -0.98
N GLU A 117 -1.58 16.66 -0.75
CA GLU A 117 -1.94 18.00 -0.28
C GLU A 117 -2.65 17.99 1.07
N HIS A 118 -3.11 16.81 1.52
CA HIS A 118 -3.84 16.65 2.77
C HIS A 118 -3.28 15.50 3.61
N PHE A 119 -3.33 15.68 4.92
CA PHE A 119 -3.05 14.66 5.92
C PHE A 119 -4.30 14.38 6.75
N ASN A 120 -4.58 13.11 7.01
CA ASN A 120 -5.70 12.69 7.84
C ASN A 120 -5.29 11.53 8.77
N VAL A 121 -5.85 11.52 9.98
CA VAL A 121 -5.77 10.37 10.89
C VAL A 121 -6.99 9.49 10.66
N ILE A 122 -6.75 8.23 10.33
CA ILE A 122 -7.81 7.28 9.99
C ILE A 122 -8.19 6.46 11.19
N THR A 123 -7.20 6.01 11.95
CA THR A 123 -7.41 5.27 13.19
C THR A 123 -6.25 5.56 14.14
N GLN A 124 -6.57 5.78 15.41
CA GLN A 124 -5.59 5.96 16.47
C GLN A 124 -6.08 5.21 17.71
N THR A 125 -5.35 4.17 18.07
CA THR A 125 -5.57 3.33 19.24
C THR A 125 -4.23 2.96 19.86
N ASP A 126 -4.24 2.38 21.06
CA ASP A 126 -3.01 1.87 21.68
C ASP A 126 -2.34 0.76 20.84
N ASP A 127 -3.11 0.06 20.02
CA ASP A 127 -2.67 -1.06 19.20
C ASP A 127 -2.16 -0.67 17.82
N LEU A 128 -2.71 0.39 17.24
CA LEU A 128 -2.35 0.83 15.89
C LEU A 128 -2.66 2.30 15.65
N VAL A 129 -1.84 2.89 14.79
CA VAL A 129 -2.12 4.17 14.14
C VAL A 129 -2.13 3.94 12.64
N GLU A 130 -3.20 4.37 11.99
CA GLU A 130 -3.32 4.49 10.55
C GLU A 130 -3.48 5.96 10.16
N ILE A 131 -2.66 6.39 9.20
CA ILE A 131 -2.68 7.74 8.66
C ILE A 131 -2.80 7.71 7.14
N SER A 132 -3.36 8.80 6.61
CA SER A 132 -3.59 9.03 5.19
C SER A 132 -2.88 10.31 4.75
N PHE A 133 -2.26 10.25 3.59
CA PHE A 133 -1.84 11.42 2.83
C PHE A 133 -2.51 11.36 1.47
N ASN A 134 -3.30 12.37 1.12
CA ASN A 134 -4.13 12.32 -0.09
C ASN A 134 -4.16 13.62 -0.90
N LYS A 135 -4.53 13.47 -2.18
CA LYS A 135 -4.87 14.56 -3.10
C LYS A 135 -5.96 14.12 -4.07
N THR A 136 -6.73 15.10 -4.53
CA THR A 136 -7.66 14.94 -5.66
C THR A 136 -6.94 15.39 -6.93
N TRP A 137 -7.24 14.73 -8.04
CA TRP A 137 -6.65 15.14 -9.33
C TRP A 137 -7.13 16.54 -9.75
N ASN A 138 -6.17 17.37 -10.18
CA ASN A 138 -6.43 18.68 -10.76
C ASN A 138 -6.15 18.66 -12.27
N SER A 139 -7.17 18.94 -13.08
CA SER A 139 -7.05 18.94 -14.55
C SER A 139 -6.10 19.99 -15.12
N HIS A 140 -5.72 21.00 -14.32
CA HIS A 140 -4.73 22.03 -14.69
C HIS A 140 -3.29 21.59 -14.40
N ASP A 141 -3.08 20.52 -13.64
CA ASP A 141 -1.76 19.93 -13.43
C ASP A 141 -1.50 18.86 -14.50
N HIS A 142 -0.80 19.26 -15.56
CA HIS A 142 -0.44 18.36 -16.65
C HIS A 142 0.64 17.33 -16.29
N SER A 143 1.27 17.46 -15.12
CA SER A 143 2.27 16.50 -14.64
C SER A 143 1.66 15.34 -13.85
N ALA A 144 0.49 15.55 -13.24
CA ALA A 144 -0.20 14.56 -12.43
C ALA A 144 -1.08 13.64 -13.28
N ALA A 145 -1.03 12.34 -12.98
CA ALA A 145 -1.95 11.39 -13.60
C ALA A 145 -3.39 11.70 -13.17
N PRO A 146 -4.39 11.47 -14.04
CA PRO A 146 -5.81 11.65 -13.75
C PRO A 146 -6.33 10.56 -12.81
N LEU A 147 -5.88 10.65 -11.54
CA LEU A 147 -6.11 9.74 -10.42
C LEU A 147 -6.21 10.55 -9.12
N ASN A 148 -7.22 10.26 -8.30
CA ASN A 148 -7.19 10.63 -6.89
C ASN A 148 -6.24 9.67 -6.17
N ILE A 149 -5.42 10.19 -5.26
CA ILE A 149 -4.37 9.44 -4.58
C ILE A 149 -4.61 9.51 -3.08
N ASP A 150 -4.60 8.36 -2.42
CA ASP A 150 -4.59 8.26 -0.96
C ASP A 150 -3.57 7.21 -0.51
N LYS A 151 -2.44 7.68 0.02
CA LYS A 151 -1.36 6.85 0.57
C LYS A 151 -1.65 6.58 2.04
N ARG A 152 -1.65 5.31 2.42
CA ARG A 152 -1.98 4.84 3.75
C ARG A 152 -0.79 4.17 4.39
N PHE A 153 -0.53 4.55 5.65
CA PHE A 153 0.54 3.96 6.46
C PHE A 153 -0.01 3.50 7.79
N ILE A 154 0.36 2.28 8.20
CA ILE A 154 -0.05 1.69 9.46
C ILE A 154 1.18 1.27 10.25
N VAL A 155 1.24 1.68 11.51
CA VAL A 155 2.20 1.19 12.49
C VAL A 155 1.43 0.49 13.61
N ARG A 156 1.86 -0.73 13.95
CA ARG A 156 1.18 -1.59 14.92
C ARG A 156 2.05 -1.83 16.14
N ARG A 157 1.44 -1.88 17.32
CA ARG A 157 2.08 -2.24 18.58
C ARG A 157 2.78 -3.60 18.46
N GLY A 158 4.00 -3.69 19.01
CA GLY A 158 4.78 -4.93 19.04
C GLY A 158 5.37 -5.37 17.69
N VAL A 159 5.14 -4.62 16.60
CA VAL A 159 5.68 -4.96 15.26
C VAL A 159 6.77 -3.96 14.87
N PRO A 160 8.03 -4.38 14.67
CA PRO A 160 9.11 -3.48 14.23
C PRO A 160 9.03 -3.20 12.71
N GLY A 161 7.93 -2.62 12.26
CA GLY A 161 7.67 -2.42 10.83
C GLY A 161 6.52 -1.48 10.52
N ILE A 162 6.40 -1.17 9.23
CA ILE A 162 5.43 -0.24 8.67
C ILE A 162 4.67 -0.99 7.58
N TYR A 163 3.34 -0.96 7.63
CA TYR A 163 2.51 -1.41 6.53
C TYR A 163 2.16 -0.19 5.68
N ALA A 164 2.22 -0.32 4.37
CA ALA A 164 1.93 0.76 3.44
C ALA A 164 1.08 0.24 2.28
N TYR A 165 0.07 1.00 1.90
CA TYR A 165 -0.73 0.75 0.71
C TYR A 165 -1.19 2.09 0.12
N ALA A 166 -1.67 2.09 -1.12
CA ALA A 166 -2.25 3.28 -1.74
C ALA A 166 -3.58 2.92 -2.40
N ILE A 167 -4.54 3.84 -2.28
CA ILE A 167 -5.79 3.81 -3.02
C ILE A 167 -5.62 4.78 -4.19
N LEU A 168 -5.75 4.25 -5.40
CA LEU A 168 -5.71 5.02 -6.64
C LEU A 168 -7.09 4.96 -7.25
N GLU A 169 -7.84 6.06 -7.13
CA GLU A 169 -9.23 6.13 -7.55
C GLU A 169 -9.38 6.95 -8.84
N ARG A 170 -10.26 6.48 -9.73
CA ARG A 170 -10.68 7.22 -10.93
C ARG A 170 -12.16 7.47 -10.90
N GLU A 171 -12.53 8.70 -11.20
CA GLU A 171 -13.91 9.06 -11.50
C GLU A 171 -14.21 8.85 -13.00
N GLN A 172 -15.50 8.67 -13.32
CA GLN A 172 -15.94 8.35 -14.68
C GLN A 172 -15.59 9.44 -15.71
N ASN A 173 -15.50 10.70 -15.28
CA ASN A 173 -15.19 11.88 -16.08
C ASN A 173 -13.68 12.12 -16.25
N PHE A 174 -12.81 11.35 -15.59
CA PHE A 174 -11.36 11.54 -15.73
C PHE A 174 -10.88 11.09 -17.12
N PRO A 175 -9.94 11.79 -17.79
CA PRO A 175 -9.40 11.38 -19.08
C PRO A 175 -8.66 10.05 -18.96
N SER A 176 -8.52 9.29 -20.05
CA SER A 176 -7.77 8.02 -20.03
C SER A 176 -6.33 8.22 -19.56
N ALA A 177 -5.79 7.27 -18.81
CA ALA A 177 -4.39 7.23 -18.41
C ALA A 177 -3.82 5.83 -18.59
N GLU A 178 -2.70 5.75 -19.31
CA GLU A 178 -1.91 4.53 -19.43
C GLU A 178 -0.87 4.49 -18.33
N MET A 179 -0.91 3.48 -17.47
CA MET A 179 -0.02 3.33 -16.33
C MET A 179 1.09 2.31 -16.66
N TYR A 180 2.33 2.77 -16.66
CA TYR A 180 3.50 1.93 -16.96
C TYR A 180 4.14 1.38 -15.69
N GLN A 181 4.20 2.21 -14.65
CA GLN A 181 4.83 1.86 -13.39
C GLN A 181 4.10 2.55 -12.24
N ILE A 182 3.97 1.84 -11.12
CA ILE A 182 3.73 2.41 -9.80
C ILE A 182 4.79 1.79 -8.87
N ARG A 183 5.45 2.61 -8.06
CA ARG A 183 6.52 2.14 -7.19
C ARG A 183 6.47 2.83 -5.84
N LEU A 184 6.67 2.05 -4.78
CA LEU A 184 7.13 2.53 -3.48
C LEU A 184 8.61 2.22 -3.36
N ALA A 185 9.44 3.25 -3.20
CA ALA A 185 10.89 3.14 -3.10
C ALA A 185 11.39 3.67 -1.76
N PHE A 186 12.36 2.96 -1.18
CA PHE A 186 13.11 3.39 0.01
C PHE A 186 14.59 3.48 -0.35
N LYS A 187 15.15 4.68 -0.35
CA LYS A 187 16.60 4.86 -0.50
C LYS A 187 17.26 4.76 0.87
N LEU A 188 17.87 3.60 1.12
CA LEU A 188 18.57 3.32 2.36
C LEU A 188 19.89 4.09 2.42
N LEU A 189 20.31 4.46 3.62
CA LEU A 189 21.64 5.01 3.87
C LEU A 189 22.67 3.95 3.43
N GLY A 190 23.50 4.29 2.44
CA GLY A 190 24.57 3.42 2.01
C GLY A 190 25.69 3.34 3.06
N ASP A 191 26.44 2.24 3.05
CA ASP A 191 27.70 2.17 3.79
C ASP A 191 28.66 3.26 3.29
N LYS A 192 29.41 3.87 4.21
CA LYS A 192 30.48 4.82 3.88
C LYS A 192 31.64 4.11 3.18
#